data_AF-N9N611-F1
#
_entry.id   AF-N9N611-F1
#
_cell.length_a   1.000
_cell.length_b   1.000
_cell.length_c   1.000
_cell.angle_alpha   90.00
_cell.angle_beta   90.00
_cell.angle_gamma   90.00
#
_symmetry.space_group_name_H-M   'P 1'
#
loop_
_entity.id
_entity.type
_entity.pdbx_description
1 polymer ?
#
loop_
_entity_poly.entity_id
_entity_poly.type
_entity_poly.pdbx_seq_one_letter_code
_entity_poly.pdbx_strand_id
1 'polypeptide(L)'
;MLNIGMTELLAFGVIALLVLGPDKLPEAVRFIGKWSTKIKRTVSNIQNDLDRELRLSELREQMQTELKRIQELEAKMQAQMADLNAPIEPVTKISEQPVLKTQSSYELVNQPLSPVHLTPAKQVAKQEKKYPDMKVAV
;
A
#
# COMPACT_ATOMS: atom_id res chain seq x y z
N MET A 1 -20.05 -4.25 12.87
CA MET A 1 -19.86 -5.22 13.96
C MET A 1 -19.80 -6.61 13.35
N LEU A 2 -18.67 -7.30 13.47
CA LEU A 2 -18.48 -8.65 12.93
C LEU A 2 -19.02 -9.66 13.96
N ASN A 3 -20.30 -10.00 13.84
CA ASN A 3 -20.91 -11.05 14.66
C ASN A 3 -20.52 -12.41 14.09
N ILE A 4 -19.29 -12.85 14.36
CA ILE A 4 -18.81 -14.19 13.97
C ILE A 4 -19.21 -15.15 15.10
N GLY A 5 -20.39 -15.76 14.94
CA GLY A 5 -20.84 -16.87 15.75
C GLY A 5 -20.56 -18.23 15.09
N MET A 6 -20.86 -19.31 15.82
CA MET A 6 -20.79 -20.66 15.26
C MET A 6 -21.74 -20.85 14.08
N THR A 7 -22.92 -20.20 14.12
CA THR A 7 -23.93 -20.25 13.06
C THR A 7 -23.44 -19.58 11.77
N GLU A 8 -22.87 -18.37 11.86
CA GLU A 8 -22.30 -17.68 10.71
C GLU A 8 -21.13 -18.45 10.11
N LEU A 9 -20.26 -19.02 10.95
CA LEU A 9 -19.13 -19.82 10.49
C LEU A 9 -19.60 -21.09 9.75
N LEU A 10 -20.68 -21.72 10.21
CA LEU A 10 -21.31 -22.84 9.51
C LEU A 10 -21.93 -22.40 8.18
N ALA A 11 -22.63 -21.27 8.14
CA ALA A 11 -23.20 -20.72 6.91
C ALA A 11 -22.11 -20.41 5.86
N PHE A 12 -21.02 -19.75 6.27
CA PHE A 12 -19.85 -19.55 5.41
C PHE A 12 -19.20 -20.86 4.98
N GLY A 13 -19.13 -21.86 5.88
CA GLY A 13 -18.67 -23.20 5.55
C GLY A 13 -19.50 -23.82 4.43
N VAL A 14 -20.83 -23.80 4.52
CA VAL A 14 -21.73 -24.31 3.48
C VAL A 14 -21.53 -23.57 2.16
N ILE A 15 -21.47 -22.23 2.18
CA ILE A 15 -21.23 -21.42 0.97
C ILE A 15 -19.86 -21.77 0.35
N ALA A 16 -18.82 -21.89 1.17
CA ALA A 16 -17.48 -22.26 0.71
C ALA A 16 -17.46 -23.67 0.10
N LEU A 17 -18.18 -24.62 0.70
CA LEU A 17 -18.34 -25.97 0.14
C LEU A 17 -19.08 -25.95 -1.20
N LEU A 18 -20.08 -25.08 -1.38
CA LEU A 18 -20.80 -24.95 -2.65
C LEU A 18 -19.97 -24.30 -3.75
N VAL A 19 -19.24 -23.22 -3.42
CA VAL A 19 -18.47 -22.44 -4.40
C VAL A 19 -17.18 -23.15 -4.79
N LEU A 20 -16.44 -23.62 -3.78
CA LEU A 20 -15.10 -24.18 -3.97
C LEU A 20 -15.14 -25.70 -4.08
N GLY A 21 -16.13 -26.34 -3.45
CA GLY A 21 -16.24 -27.80 -3.37
C GLY A 21 -15.70 -28.35 -2.04
N PRO A 22 -16.25 -29.47 -1.54
CA PRO A 22 -15.81 -30.12 -0.30
C PRO A 22 -14.36 -30.60 -0.33
N ASP A 23 -13.83 -30.94 -1.49
CA ASP A 23 -12.46 -31.42 -1.63
C ASP A 23 -11.42 -30.28 -1.60
N LYS A 24 -11.84 -29.06 -1.94
CA LYS A 24 -10.96 -27.92 -2.18
C LYS A 24 -10.88 -26.94 -1.01
N LEU A 25 -11.93 -26.85 -0.19
CA LEU A 25 -11.89 -26.12 1.08
C LEU A 25 -10.74 -26.59 2.02
N PRO A 26 -10.58 -27.89 2.33
CA PRO A 26 -9.48 -28.35 3.17
C PRO A 26 -8.11 -28.13 2.52
N GLU A 27 -8.02 -28.17 1.20
CA GLU A 27 -6.81 -27.85 0.44
C GLU A 27 -6.41 -26.37 0.62
N ALA A 28 -7.38 -25.45 0.57
CA ALA A 28 -7.17 -24.01 0.78
C ALA A 28 -6.71 -23.69 2.21
N VAL A 29 -7.33 -24.30 3.23
CA VAL A 29 -6.90 -24.14 4.64
C VAL A 29 -5.48 -24.65 4.83
N ARG A 30 -5.13 -25.79 4.23
CA ARG A 30 -3.75 -26.32 4.25
C ARG A 30 -2.78 -25.37 3.56
N PHE A 31 -3.16 -24.73 2.47
CA PHE A 31 -2.32 -23.76 1.77
C PHE A 31 -2.05 -22.53 2.64
N ILE A 32 -3.11 -21.91 3.18
CA ILE A 32 -3.01 -20.74 4.07
C ILE A 32 -2.21 -21.08 5.33
N GLY A 33 -2.46 -22.25 5.93
CA GLY A 33 -1.73 -22.70 7.13
C GLY A 33 -0.22 -22.86 6.89
N LYS A 34 0.17 -23.42 5.73
CA LYS A 34 1.59 -23.55 5.36
C LYS A 34 2.24 -22.19 5.13
N TRP A 35 1.54 -21.25 4.49
CA TRP A 35 2.07 -19.90 4.24
C TRP A 35 2.18 -19.06 5.52
N SER A 36 1.15 -19.10 6.37
CA SER A 36 1.15 -18.44 7.68
C SER A 36 2.31 -18.94 8.56
N THR A 37 2.58 -20.25 8.57
CA THR A 37 3.70 -20.82 9.33
C THR A 37 5.06 -20.30 8.84
N LYS A 38 5.24 -20.16 7.52
CA LYS A 38 6.47 -19.59 6.96
C LYS A 38 6.67 -18.14 7.37
N ILE A 39 5.62 -17.32 7.29
CA ILE A 39 5.66 -15.91 7.72
C ILE A 39 6.00 -15.81 9.21
N LYS A 40 5.32 -16.60 10.05
CA LYS A 40 5.59 -16.63 11.50
C LYS A 40 7.05 -16.98 11.81
N ARG A 41 7.63 -17.94 11.08
CA ARG A 41 9.05 -18.30 11.21
C ARG A 41 9.99 -17.17 10.78
N THR A 42 9.72 -16.53 9.64
CA THR A 42 10.53 -15.38 9.20
C THR A 42 10.49 -14.24 10.21
N VAL A 43 9.31 -13.89 10.72
CA VAL A 43 9.15 -12.84 11.75
C VAL A 43 9.81 -13.25 13.07
N SER A 44 9.76 -14.53 13.45
CA SER A 44 10.48 -15.03 14.63
C SER A 44 11.99 -14.98 14.48
N ASN A 45 12.53 -15.30 13.30
CA ASN A 45 13.96 -15.24 13.04
C ASN A 45 14.46 -13.80 13.07
N ILE A 46 13.72 -12.88 12.44
CA ILE A 46 14.03 -11.44 12.50
C ILE A 46 14.03 -10.95 13.95
N GLN A 47 13.01 -11.29 14.75
CA GLN A 47 13.02 -10.96 16.18
C GLN A 47 14.24 -11.55 16.88
N ASN A 48 14.53 -12.83 16.70
CA ASN A 48 15.67 -13.47 17.35
C ASN A 48 17.02 -12.85 16.96
N ASP A 49 17.21 -12.47 15.69
CA ASP A 49 18.44 -11.85 15.20
C ASP A 49 18.54 -10.38 15.67
N LEU A 50 17.42 -9.66 15.70
CA LEU A 50 17.32 -8.32 16.28
C LEU A 50 17.61 -8.35 17.79
N ASP A 51 17.06 -9.31 18.54
CA ASP A 51 17.28 -9.45 19.99
C ASP A 51 18.74 -9.76 20.33
N ARG A 52 19.45 -10.40 19.39
CA ARG A 52 20.83 -10.87 19.57
C ARG A 52 21.87 -9.82 19.23
N GLU A 53 21.54 -8.83 18.40
CA GLU A 53 22.48 -7.78 17.95
C GLU A 53 22.01 -6.34 18.22
N LEU A 54 20.71 -6.08 18.44
CA LEU A 54 20.14 -4.75 18.63
C LEU A 54 19.25 -4.68 19.88
N ARG A 55 19.45 -3.64 20.67
CA ARG A 55 18.69 -3.34 21.88
C ARG A 55 17.21 -3.12 21.54
N LEU A 56 16.39 -4.17 21.63
CA LEU A 56 14.92 -4.11 21.52
C LEU A 56 14.27 -2.98 22.34
N SER A 57 14.92 -2.55 23.43
CA SER A 57 14.48 -1.42 24.23
C SER A 57 14.38 -0.13 23.41
N GLU A 58 15.36 0.15 22.54
CA GLU A 58 15.41 1.42 21.78
C GLU A 58 14.34 1.49 20.68
N LEU A 59 14.11 0.39 19.93
CA LEU A 59 13.06 0.36 18.90
C LEU A 59 11.65 0.36 19.51
N ARG A 60 11.46 -0.35 20.63
CA ARG A 60 10.20 -0.34 21.37
C ARG A 60 9.90 1.04 21.96
N GLU A 61 10.92 1.71 22.48
CA GLU A 61 10.80 3.07 23.03
C GLU A 61 10.49 4.10 21.95
N GLN A 62 11.11 4.01 20.76
CA GLN A 62 10.77 4.84 19.61
C GLN A 62 9.32 4.65 19.17
N MET A 63 8.88 3.41 19.01
CA MET A 63 7.49 3.09 18.66
C MET A 63 6.50 3.61 19.71
N GLN A 64 6.79 3.44 21.00
CA GLN A 64 5.94 3.97 22.07
C GLN A 64 5.90 5.50 22.09
N THR A 65 7.02 6.15 21.78
CA THR A 65 7.10 7.62 21.71
C THR A 65 6.28 8.16 20.54
N GLU A 66 6.37 7.55 19.35
CA GLU A 66 5.54 7.92 18.21
C GLU A 66 4.05 7.71 18.48
N LEU A 67 3.68 6.59 19.10
CA LEU A 67 2.29 6.33 19.50
C LEU A 67 1.76 7.37 20.50
N LYS A 68 2.59 7.86 21.43
CA LYS A 68 2.21 8.96 22.33
C LYS A 68 2.04 10.27 21.57
N ARG A 69 2.96 10.60 20.66
CA ARG A 69 2.85 11.82 19.83
C ARG A 69 1.58 11.83 18.99
N ILE A 70 1.22 10.69 18.40
CA ILE A 70 -0.01 10.56 17.61
C ILE A 70 -1.25 10.80 18.49
N GLN A 71 -1.31 10.20 19.68
CA GLN A 71 -2.41 10.42 20.62
C GLN A 71 -2.50 11.86 21.10
N GLU A 72 -1.35 12.50 21.38
CA GLU A 72 -1.31 13.92 21.74
C GLU A 72 -1.78 14.82 20.59
N LEU A 73 -1.40 14.48 19.36
CA LEU A 73 -1.82 15.22 18.18
C LEU A 73 -3.34 15.07 17.95
N GLU A 74 -3.87 13.87 18.14
CA GLU A 74 -5.31 13.60 18.08
C GLU A 74 -6.06 14.40 19.16
N ALA A 75 -5.58 14.38 20.41
CA ALA A 75 -6.17 15.15 21.50
C ALA A 75 -6.14 16.66 21.22
N LYS A 76 -5.03 17.17 20.68
CA LYS A 76 -4.91 18.58 20.26
C LYS A 76 -5.82 18.92 19.09
N MET A 77 -5.99 18.01 18.13
CA MET A 77 -6.94 18.21 17.03
C MET A 77 -8.38 18.24 17.55
N GLN A 78 -8.75 17.32 18.44
CA GLN A 78 -10.08 17.30 19.05
C GLN A 78 -10.34 18.56 19.87
N ALA A 79 -9.36 19.04 20.64
CA ALA A 79 -9.47 20.29 21.40
C ALA A 79 -9.65 21.52 20.48
N GLN A 80 -8.90 21.60 19.39
CA GLN A 80 -9.07 22.67 18.39
C GLN A 80 -10.43 22.59 17.69
N MET A 81 -10.92 21.39 17.38
CA MET A 81 -12.26 21.20 16.79
C MET A 81 -13.39 21.58 17.76
N ALA A 82 -13.18 21.41 19.07
CA ALA A 82 -14.13 21.85 20.09
C ALA A 82 -14.16 23.37 20.24
N ASP A 83 -13.00 24.03 20.17
CA ASP A 83 -12.87 25.49 20.25
C ASP A 83 -13.45 26.18 18.99
N LEU A 84 -13.24 25.58 17.82
CA LEU A 84 -13.83 26.04 16.54
C LEU A 84 -15.36 25.86 16.47
N ASN A 85 -15.95 25.02 17.32
CA ASN A 85 -17.40 24.83 17.42
C ASN A 85 -18.05 25.66 18.54
N ALA A 86 -17.29 26.50 19.26
CA ALA A 86 -17.86 27.44 20.22
C ALA A 86 -18.70 28.50 19.46
N PRO A 87 -19.97 28.75 19.85
CA PRO A 87 -20.84 29.71 19.17
C PRO A 87 -20.22 31.11 19.12
N ILE A 88 -20.00 31.62 17.91
CA ILE A 88 -19.54 33.00 17.69
C ILE A 88 -20.68 33.96 18.07
N GLU A 89 -20.53 34.67 19.18
CA GLU A 89 -21.43 35.79 19.52
C GLU A 89 -21.25 36.95 18.53
N PRO A 90 -22.34 37.59 18.07
CA PRO A 90 -22.33 38.52 16.95
C PRO A 90 -21.78 39.90 17.35
N VAL A 91 -20.51 40.18 17.06
CA VAL A 91 -19.99 41.55 17.07
C VAL A 91 -20.40 42.25 15.77
N THR A 92 -21.51 42.95 15.89
CA THR A 92 -22.04 43.93 14.95
C THR A 92 -21.07 45.11 14.83
N LYS A 93 -20.50 45.37 13.64
CA LYS A 93 -20.46 46.70 12.96
C LYS A 93 -19.56 46.74 11.70
N ILE A 94 -20.23 46.69 10.54
CA ILE A 94 -20.09 47.51 9.30
C ILE A 94 -18.69 47.67 8.65
N SER A 95 -18.50 47.02 7.49
CA SER A 95 -18.05 47.69 6.27
C SER A 95 -18.50 46.92 5.03
N GLU A 96 -19.22 47.59 4.12
CA GLU A 96 -19.85 47.02 2.93
C GLU A 96 -18.87 46.90 1.74
N GLN A 97 -18.70 45.66 1.27
CA GLN A 97 -18.43 45.06 -0.06
C GLN A 97 -18.02 45.94 -1.28
N PRO A 98 -17.28 45.35 -2.26
CA PRO A 98 -17.96 44.61 -3.34
C PRO A 98 -17.37 43.21 -3.64
N VAL A 99 -18.25 42.35 -4.11
CA VAL A 99 -18.09 40.92 -4.43
C VAL A 99 -17.19 40.70 -5.65
N LEU A 100 -16.20 39.80 -5.57
CA LEU A 100 -15.66 39.11 -6.75
C LEU A 100 -15.57 37.60 -6.52
N LYS A 101 -16.47 36.86 -7.19
CA LYS A 101 -16.42 35.41 -7.35
C LYS A 101 -15.31 35.07 -8.34
N THR A 102 -14.31 34.29 -7.93
CA THR A 102 -13.35 33.65 -8.83
C THR A 102 -13.13 32.23 -8.32
N GLN A 103 -13.99 31.28 -8.69
CA GLN A 103 -13.90 30.45 -9.90
C GLN A 103 -12.52 29.79 -10.05
N SER A 104 -12.49 28.49 -9.73
CA SER A 104 -11.38 27.58 -10.00
C SER A 104 -11.06 27.59 -11.50
N SER A 105 -9.88 28.08 -11.87
CA SER A 105 -9.31 27.92 -13.20
C SER A 105 -8.26 26.82 -13.15
N TYR A 106 -8.48 25.76 -13.91
CA TYR A 106 -7.44 24.80 -14.26
C TYR A 106 -6.39 25.52 -15.12
N GLU A 107 -5.12 25.43 -14.73
CA GLU A 107 -4.02 25.89 -15.57
C GLU A 107 -3.49 24.68 -16.33
N LEU A 108 -3.65 24.70 -17.66
CA LEU A 108 -3.10 23.69 -18.55
C LEU A 108 -1.58 23.88 -18.57
N VAL A 109 -0.83 22.93 -18.03
CA VAL A 109 0.64 22.90 -18.10
C VAL A 109 1.05 22.75 -19.57
N ASN A 110 1.28 23.87 -20.24
CA ASN A 110 1.77 23.93 -21.63
C ASN A 110 3.31 23.98 -21.68
N GLN A 111 3.98 23.19 -20.85
CA GLN A 111 5.43 23.07 -20.94
C GLN A 111 5.78 22.09 -22.08
N PRO A 112 6.61 22.47 -23.06
CA PRO A 112 7.06 21.52 -24.06
C PRO A 112 7.86 20.41 -23.38
N LEU A 113 7.31 19.19 -23.39
CA LEU A 113 8.03 17.99 -23.00
C LEU A 113 9.31 17.91 -23.85
N SER A 114 10.47 17.89 -23.20
CA SER A 114 11.75 17.73 -23.89
C SER A 114 11.72 16.43 -24.72
N PRO A 115 12.15 16.45 -26.00
CA PRO A 115 12.18 15.23 -26.79
C PRO A 115 13.14 14.23 -26.15
N VAL A 116 12.61 13.06 -25.77
CA VAL A 116 13.43 11.91 -25.40
C VAL A 116 14.19 11.47 -26.65
N HIS A 117 15.49 11.75 -26.70
CA HIS A 117 16.36 11.25 -27.76
C HIS A 117 16.52 9.72 -27.60
N LEU A 118 15.76 8.97 -28.39
CA LEU A 118 16.03 7.56 -28.64
C LEU A 118 17.32 7.45 -29.45
N THR A 119 18.36 6.86 -28.87
CA THR A 119 19.59 6.54 -29.60
C THR A 119 19.23 5.50 -30.67
N PRO A 120 19.53 5.74 -31.97
CA PRO A 120 19.23 4.74 -32.99
C PRO A 120 20.06 3.48 -32.73
N ALA A 121 19.37 2.33 -32.77
CA ALA A 121 19.97 1.03 -32.65
C ALA A 121 21.05 0.85 -33.72
N LYS A 122 22.29 0.58 -33.28
CA LYS A 122 23.40 0.22 -34.16
C LYS A 122 23.04 -1.07 -34.89
N GLN A 123 22.71 -0.97 -36.17
CA GLN A 123 22.50 -2.11 -37.06
C GLN A 123 23.83 -2.90 -37.16
N VAL A 124 23.92 -4.00 -36.43
CA VAL A 124 24.97 -4.99 -36.65
C VAL A 124 24.55 -5.79 -37.88
N ALA A 125 25.28 -5.58 -38.97
CA ALA A 125 25.06 -6.22 -40.25
C ALA A 125 24.94 -7.75 -40.09
N LYS A 126 23.83 -8.29 -40.58
CA LYS A 126 23.59 -9.73 -40.72
C LYS A 126 24.52 -10.27 -41.81
N GLN A 127 25.74 -10.66 -41.44
CA GLN A 127 26.59 -11.46 -42.32
C GLN A 127 26.07 -12.89 -42.33
N GLU A 128 25.40 -13.24 -43.42
CA GLU A 128 24.93 -14.59 -43.72
C GLU A 128 26.15 -15.49 -43.97
N LYS A 129 26.44 -16.40 -43.03
CA LYS A 129 27.44 -17.45 -43.23
C LYS A 129 26.94 -18.43 -44.30
N LYS A 130 27.43 -18.27 -45.52
CA LYS A 130 27.28 -19.24 -46.60
C LYS A 130 28.22 -20.41 -46.33
N TYR A 131 27.68 -21.55 -45.90
CA TYR A 131 28.45 -22.79 -45.73
C TYR A 131 28.80 -23.34 -47.13
N PRO A 132 30.08 -23.64 -47.42
CA PRO A 132 30.41 -24.40 -48.61
C PRO A 132 29.96 -25.85 -48.45
N ASP A 133 29.38 -26.36 -49.53
CA ASP A 133 28.89 -27.70 -49.78
C ASP A 133 29.89 -28.78 -49.35
N MET A 134 29.52 -29.59 -48.36
CA MET A 134 30.34 -30.69 -47.86
C MET A 134 30.25 -31.86 -48.85
N LYS A 135 31.17 -31.89 -49.82
CA LYS A 135 31.35 -33.07 -50.67
C LYS A 135 32.08 -34.14 -49.87
N VAL A 136 31.32 -35.13 -49.42
CA VAL A 136 31.80 -36.43 -48.95
C VAL A 136 32.38 -37.16 -50.16
N ALA A 137 33.66 -37.54 -50.10
CA ALA A 137 34.23 -38.52 -51.01
C ALA A 137 35.34 -39.30 -50.31
N VAL A 138 35.24 -40.62 -50.49
CA VAL A 138 36.21 -41.68 -50.19
C VAL A 138 37.53 -41.42 -50.92
#